data_AF-A0A328TVX1-F1
#
_entry.id   AF-A0A328TVX1-F1
#
_cell.length_a   1.000
_cell.length_b   1.000
_cell.length_c   1.000
_cell.angle_alpha   90.00
_cell.angle_beta   90.00
_cell.angle_gamma   90.00
#
_symmetry.space_group_name_H-M   'P 1'
#
loop_
_entity.id
_entity.type
_entity.pdbx_description
1 polymer ?
#
loop_
_entity_poly.entity_id
_entity_poly.type
_entity_poly.pdbx_seq_one_letter_code
_entity_poly.pdbx_strand_id
1 'polypeptide(L)'
;MKHLMIDLETMDNKPTAASTSIGAVFFNPETGEMGEQFYQRVSLDSCVEHGLTMGASTVRWWMRQDAAARSEILNEDCLDLSLSLANLEAFVTEYSDPSKVQVWGNGAAFDNVILRNAAENAGLVNHYGSSGMTGMSQQLWSCPKILG
;
A
#
# COMPACT_ATOMS: atom_id res chain seq x y z
N MET A 1 -12.54 10.38 9.79
CA MET A 1 -12.47 9.18 10.66
C MET A 1 -11.02 8.90 11.02
N LYS A 2 -10.72 8.09 12.06
CA LYS A 2 -9.33 7.82 12.49
C LYS A 2 -8.84 6.40 12.21
N HIS A 3 -9.71 5.47 11.81
CA HIS A 3 -9.33 4.09 11.52
C HIS A 3 -9.37 3.89 10.02
N LEU A 4 -8.26 3.41 9.46
CA LEU A 4 -8.08 3.14 8.04
C LEU A 4 -7.74 1.67 7.88
N MET A 5 -8.53 0.90 7.15
CA MET A 5 -8.18 -0.45 6.73
C MET A 5 -7.45 -0.38 5.40
N ILE A 6 -6.35 -1.11 5.25
CA ILE A 6 -5.60 -1.27 4.01
C ILE A 6 -5.57 -2.76 3.68
N ASP A 7 -5.73 -3.06 2.40
CA ASP A 7 -5.65 -4.40 1.85
C ASP A 7 -4.81 -4.36 0.56
N LEU A 8 -3.93 -5.34 0.39
CA LEU A 8 -3.02 -5.43 -0.75
C LEU A 8 -3.20 -6.76 -1.47
N GLU A 9 -3.21 -6.68 -2.80
CA GLU A 9 -3.00 -7.86 -3.63
C GLU A 9 -1.53 -7.95 -4.00
N THR A 10 -0.88 -9.08 -3.70
CA THR A 10 0.59 -9.18 -3.74
C THR A 10 1.07 -10.37 -4.57
N MET A 11 2.30 -10.24 -5.07
CA MET A 11 2.97 -11.24 -5.89
C MET A 11 4.01 -12.07 -5.14
N ASP A 12 4.16 -11.89 -3.83
CA ASP A 12 5.03 -12.68 -2.95
C ASP A 12 4.42 -12.72 -1.54
N ASN A 13 4.91 -13.60 -0.67
CA ASN A 13 4.48 -13.68 0.73
C ASN A 13 5.52 -13.12 1.70
N LYS A 14 6.37 -12.22 1.23
CA LYS A 14 7.47 -11.61 1.97
C LYS A 14 7.24 -10.10 2.14
N PRO A 15 7.87 -9.45 3.13
CA PRO A 15 7.90 -7.99 3.26
C PRO A 15 8.27 -7.23 1.99
N THR A 16 9.02 -7.84 1.09
CA THR A 16 9.49 -7.22 -0.16
C THR A 16 8.52 -7.39 -1.33
N ALA A 17 7.32 -7.92 -1.12
CA ALA A 17 6.42 -8.28 -2.20
C ALA A 17 6.03 -7.08 -3.08
N ALA A 18 6.03 -7.28 -4.39
CA ALA A 18 5.36 -6.38 -5.32
C ALA A 18 3.84 -6.44 -5.09
N SER A 19 3.19 -5.28 -5.03
CA SER A 19 1.73 -5.16 -4.95
C SER A 19 1.14 -4.84 -6.33
N THR A 20 0.03 -5.48 -6.67
CA THR A 20 -0.76 -5.21 -7.89
C THR A 20 -1.87 -4.20 -7.65
N SER A 21 -2.30 -4.04 -6.39
CA SER A 21 -3.31 -3.05 -6.03
C SER A 21 -3.28 -2.70 -4.55
N ILE A 22 -3.68 -1.47 -4.27
CA ILE A 22 -3.85 -0.92 -2.93
C ILE A 22 -5.32 -0.57 -2.76
N GLY A 23 -6.00 -1.26 -1.84
CA GLY A 23 -7.31 -0.87 -1.34
C GLY A 23 -7.15 -0.18 0.02
N ALA A 24 -7.89 0.91 0.25
CA ALA A 24 -7.99 1.49 1.58
C ALA A 24 -9.39 2.02 1.86
N VAL A 25 -9.83 1.93 3.11
CA VAL A 25 -11.15 2.43 3.53
C VAL A 25 -11.13 2.95 4.95
N PHE A 26 -11.63 4.17 5.13
CA PHE A 26 -11.88 4.68 6.46
C PHE A 26 -13.10 3.98 7.06
N PHE A 27 -13.05 3.68 8.35
CA PHE A 27 -14.19 3.07 9.03
C PHE A 27 -14.28 3.50 10.51
N ASN A 28 -15.41 3.20 11.12
CA ASN A 28 -15.62 3.28 12.56
C ASN A 28 -15.66 1.87 13.16
N PRO A 29 -14.68 1.47 14.00
CA PRO A 29 -14.62 0.13 14.56
C PRO A 29 -15.73 -0.17 15.59
N GLU A 30 -16.35 0.86 16.18
CA GLU A 30 -17.43 0.68 17.17
C GLU A 30 -18.78 0.47 16.49
N THR A 31 -19.04 1.17 15.38
CA THR A 31 -20.33 1.13 14.69
C THR A 31 -20.32 0.24 13.45
N GLY A 32 -19.15 -0.08 12.91
CA GLY A 32 -18.99 -0.75 11.61
C GLY A 32 -19.28 0.15 10.41
N GLU A 33 -19.47 1.45 10.61
CA GLU A 33 -19.74 2.40 9.54
C GLU A 33 -18.51 2.56 8.63
N MET A 34 -18.72 2.44 7.33
CA MET A 34 -17.70 2.65 6.30
C MET A 34 -17.74 4.09 5.82
N GLY A 35 -16.56 4.69 5.68
CA GLY A 35 -16.35 6.03 5.15
C GLY A 35 -15.78 6.00 3.74
N GLU A 36 -14.95 7.01 3.45
CA GLU A 36 -14.31 7.18 2.16
C GLU A 36 -13.41 5.99 1.81
N GLN A 37 -13.38 5.67 0.51
CA GLN A 37 -12.71 4.52 -0.05
C GLN A 37 -11.68 4.96 -1.09
N PHE A 38 -10.62 4.18 -1.17
CA PHE A 38 -9.52 4.34 -2.10
C PHE A 38 -9.24 2.98 -2.74
N TYR A 39 -9.03 2.99 -4.05
CA TYR A 39 -8.56 1.82 -4.77
C TYR A 39 -7.63 2.27 -5.90
N GLN A 40 -6.46 1.65 -5.98
CA GLN A 40 -5.45 1.96 -6.98
C GLN A 40 -4.80 0.67 -7.46
N ARG A 41 -4.80 0.44 -8.77
CA ARG A 41 -3.95 -0.58 -9.39
C ARG A 41 -2.54 -0.06 -9.54
N VAL A 42 -1.57 -0.92 -9.29
CA VAL A 42 -0.14 -0.59 -9.25
C VAL A 42 0.60 -1.41 -10.30
N SER A 43 1.43 -0.75 -11.09
CA SER A 43 2.27 -1.37 -12.12
C SER A 43 3.26 -2.34 -11.48
N LEU A 44 3.19 -3.62 -11.87
CA LEU A 44 4.16 -4.64 -11.45
C LEU A 44 5.56 -4.34 -11.98
N ASP A 45 5.66 -3.83 -13.20
CA ASP A 45 6.94 -3.47 -13.80
C ASP A 45 7.61 -2.37 -12.95
N SER A 46 6.85 -1.34 -12.59
CA SER A 46 7.33 -0.28 -11.69
C SER A 46 7.74 -0.83 -10.33
N CYS A 47 6.97 -1.75 -9.74
CA CYS A 47 7.34 -2.40 -8.49
C CYS A 47 8.69 -3.13 -8.57
N VAL A 48 8.93 -3.89 -9.65
CA VAL A 48 10.17 -4.64 -9.86
C VAL A 48 11.35 -3.70 -10.14
N GLU A 49 11.12 -2.61 -10.87
CA GLU A 49 12.13 -1.55 -11.07
C GLU A 49 12.57 -0.91 -9.75
N HIS A 50 11.66 -0.82 -8.78
CA HIS A 50 11.96 -0.40 -7.41
C HIS A 50 12.51 -1.53 -6.53
N GLY A 51 12.81 -2.72 -7.07
CA GLY A 51 13.44 -3.81 -6.32
C GLY A 51 12.49 -4.66 -5.48
N LEU A 52 11.18 -4.52 -5.65
CA LEU A 52 10.20 -5.41 -5.01
C LEU A 52 10.17 -6.78 -5.69
N THR A 53 9.77 -7.81 -4.94
CA THR A 53 9.93 -9.22 -5.31
C THR A 53 8.62 -9.87 -5.74
N MET A 54 8.75 -10.83 -6.65
CA MET A 54 7.68 -11.76 -7.01
C MET A 54 8.10 -13.19 -6.63
N GLY A 55 7.27 -13.86 -5.84
CA GLY A 55 7.47 -15.23 -5.40
C GLY A 55 6.91 -16.22 -6.41
N ALA A 56 7.73 -17.14 -6.92
CA ALA A 56 7.30 -18.10 -7.94
C ALA A 56 6.08 -18.96 -7.51
N SER A 57 5.92 -19.26 -6.21
CA SER A 57 4.74 -19.95 -5.68
C SER A 57 3.48 -19.10 -5.76
N THR A 58 3.58 -17.81 -5.43
CA THR A 58 2.46 -16.86 -5.45
C THR A 58 2.03 -16.57 -6.88
N VAL A 59 2.99 -16.36 -7.79
CA VAL A 59 2.70 -16.23 -9.24
C VAL A 59 1.97 -17.47 -9.76
N ARG A 60 2.45 -18.68 -9.45
CA ARG A 60 1.76 -19.92 -9.84
C ARG A 60 0.38 -20.07 -9.21
N TRP A 61 0.18 -19.53 -8.01
CA TRP A 61 -1.13 -19.52 -7.35
C TRP A 61 -2.10 -18.58 -8.09
N TRP A 62 -1.65 -17.38 -8.48
CA TRP A 62 -2.41 -16.43 -9.27
C TRP A 62 -2.80 -16.98 -10.65
N MET A 63 -1.88 -17.67 -11.32
CA MET A 63 -2.16 -18.33 -12.61
C MET A 63 -3.28 -19.38 -12.54
N ARG A 64 -3.60 -19.89 -11.34
CA ARG A 64 -4.67 -20.88 -11.12
C ARG A 64 -6.00 -20.25 -10.72
N GLN A 65 -6.04 -18.95 -10.43
CA GLN A 65 -7.29 -18.25 -10.12
C GLN A 65 -8.16 -18.14 -11.37
N ASP A 66 -9.42 -17.74 -11.21
CA ASP A 66 -10.33 -17.55 -12.33
C ASP A 66 -9.91 -16.40 -13.25
N ALA A 67 -10.63 -16.24 -14.37
CA ALA A 67 -10.30 -15.23 -15.36
C ALA A 67 -10.46 -13.79 -14.85
N ALA A 68 -11.42 -13.54 -13.94
CA ALA A 68 -11.64 -12.21 -13.38
C ALA A 68 -10.49 -11.82 -12.46
N ALA A 69 -10.13 -12.71 -11.52
CA ALA A 69 -9.00 -12.53 -10.62
C ALA A 69 -7.67 -12.33 -11.36
N ARG A 70 -7.43 -13.11 -12.44
CA ARG A 70 -6.24 -12.90 -13.29
C ARG A 70 -6.29 -11.59 -14.08
N SER A 71 -7.48 -11.14 -14.49
CA SER A 71 -7.62 -9.87 -15.20
C SER A 71 -7.30 -8.68 -14.30
N GLU A 72 -7.60 -8.79 -13.00
CA GLU A 72 -7.28 -7.72 -12.04
C GLU A 72 -5.79 -7.50 -11.89
N ILE A 73 -4.99 -8.57 -11.76
CA ILE A 73 -3.53 -8.47 -11.58
C ILE A 73 -2.75 -8.20 -12.87
N LEU A 74 -3.36 -8.43 -14.05
CA LEU A 74 -2.75 -8.21 -15.37
C LEU A 74 -3.25 -6.93 -16.04
N ASN A 75 -4.01 -6.11 -15.32
CA ASN A 75 -4.60 -4.91 -15.90
C ASN A 75 -3.53 -3.85 -16.17
N GLU A 76 -3.46 -3.40 -17.43
CA GLU A 76 -2.52 -2.35 -17.86
C GLU A 76 -3.00 -0.95 -17.43
N ASP A 77 -4.28 -0.77 -17.06
CA ASP A 77 -4.81 0.45 -16.45
C ASP A 77 -4.37 0.52 -14.97
N CYS A 78 -3.10 0.86 -14.79
CA CYS A 78 -2.40 0.94 -13.52
C CYS A 78 -1.51 2.18 -13.46
N LEU A 79 -1.11 2.57 -12.26
CA LEU A 79 -0.16 3.67 -12.05
C LEU A 79 1.17 3.14 -11.53
N ASP A 80 2.24 3.91 -11.75
CA ASP A 80 3.54 3.63 -11.16
C ASP A 80 3.48 3.57 -9.64
N LEU A 81 4.41 2.83 -9.03
CA LEU A 81 4.45 2.61 -7.59
C LEU A 81 4.48 3.94 -6.82
N SER A 82 5.40 4.83 -7.18
CA SER A 82 5.58 6.12 -6.49
C SER A 82 4.35 7.01 -6.57
N LEU A 83 3.67 7.04 -7.72
CA LEU A 83 2.43 7.81 -7.89
C LEU A 83 1.27 7.18 -7.10
N SER A 84 1.17 5.85 -7.09
CA SER A 84 0.15 5.13 -6.32
C SER A 84 0.27 5.40 -4.82
N LEU A 85 1.51 5.38 -4.29
CA LEU A 85 1.80 5.70 -2.90
C LEU A 85 1.51 7.17 -2.56
N ALA A 86 1.86 8.10 -3.47
CA ALA A 86 1.54 9.51 -3.30
C ALA A 86 0.02 9.77 -3.30
N ASN A 87 -0.73 9.08 -4.15
CA ASN A 87 -2.19 9.18 -4.20
C ASN A 87 -2.84 8.65 -2.91
N LEU A 88 -2.33 7.53 -2.36
CA LEU A 88 -2.79 7.03 -1.06
C LEU A 88 -2.52 8.06 0.05
N GLU A 89 -1.33 8.67 0.06
CA GLU A 89 -1.00 9.71 1.04
C GLU A 89 -1.90 10.94 0.92
N ALA A 90 -2.19 11.37 -0.31
CA ALA A 90 -3.12 12.46 -0.58
C ALA A 90 -4.52 12.12 -0.06
N PHE A 91 -5.02 10.92 -0.35
CA PHE A 91 -6.31 10.43 0.16
C PHE A 91 -6.38 10.44 1.69
N VAL A 92 -5.34 9.95 2.36
CA VAL A 92 -5.30 9.95 3.83
C VAL A 92 -5.30 11.37 4.40
N THR A 93 -4.54 12.27 3.77
CA THR A 93 -4.43 13.67 4.19
C THR A 93 -5.70 14.47 3.93
N GLU A 94 -6.46 14.13 2.88
CA GLU A 94 -7.73 14.76 2.55
C GLU A 94 -8.81 14.44 3.60
N TYR A 95 -8.88 13.19 4.05
CA TYR A 95 -9.97 12.71 4.90
C TYR A 95 -9.60 12.49 6.38
N SER A 96 -8.34 12.71 6.74
CA SER A 96 -7.86 12.60 8.11
C SER A 96 -6.55 13.37 8.35
N ASP A 97 -6.16 13.47 9.62
CA ASP A 97 -4.83 13.92 10.02
C ASP A 97 -3.92 12.69 10.07
N PRO A 98 -2.91 12.55 9.19
CA PRO A 98 -2.07 11.35 9.13
C PRO A 98 -1.43 10.98 10.47
N SER A 99 -1.14 11.96 11.33
CA SER A 99 -0.56 11.73 12.66
C SER A 99 -1.51 11.05 13.66
N LYS A 100 -2.82 11.02 13.34
CA LYS A 100 -3.88 10.46 14.20
C LYS A 100 -4.52 9.20 13.62
N VAL A 101 -4.15 8.81 12.40
CA VAL A 101 -4.68 7.61 11.74
C VAL A 101 -4.14 6.35 12.41
N GLN A 102 -5.03 5.37 12.61
CA GLN A 102 -4.74 4.03 13.03
C GLN A 102 -4.98 3.11 11.84
N VAL A 103 -3.92 2.45 11.37
CA VAL A 103 -4.00 1.57 10.20
C VAL A 103 -4.30 0.14 10.64
N TRP A 104 -5.19 -0.52 9.90
CA TRP A 104 -5.63 -1.90 10.07
C TRP A 104 -5.32 -2.66 8.78
N GLY A 105 -5.03 -3.95 8.88
CA GLY A 105 -4.82 -4.82 7.72
C GLY A 105 -5.31 -6.23 8.01
N ASN A 106 -5.56 -7.01 6.97
CA ASN A 106 -6.09 -8.37 7.10
C ASN A 106 -4.95 -9.33 7.45
N GLY A 107 -4.55 -9.28 8.73
CA GLY A 107 -3.23 -9.69 9.20
C GLY A 107 -2.34 -8.45 9.33
N ALA A 108 -2.63 -7.60 10.31
CA ALA A 108 -2.13 -6.24 10.47
C ALA A 108 -0.59 -6.03 10.38
N ALA A 109 0.20 -7.10 10.38
CA ALA A 109 1.64 -7.09 10.20
C ALA A 109 2.12 -7.38 8.76
N PHE A 110 1.28 -7.90 7.87
CA PHE A 110 1.71 -8.29 6.52
C PHE A 110 1.60 -7.12 5.53
N ASP A 111 0.40 -6.58 5.33
CA ASP A 111 0.16 -5.53 4.33
C ASP A 111 0.89 -4.23 4.66
N ASN A 112 0.86 -3.82 5.93
CA ASN A 112 1.52 -2.60 6.39
C ASN A 112 3.05 -2.67 6.22
N VAL A 113 3.64 -3.86 6.45
CA VAL A 113 5.08 -4.07 6.30
C VAL A 113 5.47 -4.03 4.82
N ILE A 114 4.67 -4.62 3.94
CA ILE A 114 4.89 -4.58 2.49
C ILE A 114 4.76 -3.15 1.96
N LEU A 115 3.69 -2.45 2.34
CA LEU A 115 3.46 -1.08 1.92
C LEU A 115 4.58 -0.15 2.38
N ARG A 116 5.08 -0.34 3.61
CA ARG A 116 6.26 0.38 4.10
C ARG A 116 7.50 0.06 3.28
N ASN A 117 7.78 -1.21 3.01
CA ASN A 117 8.96 -1.58 2.22
C ASN A 117 8.89 -1.00 0.80
N ALA A 118 7.69 -0.97 0.21
CA ALA A 118 7.44 -0.31 -1.06
C ALA A 118 7.73 1.21 -0.98
N ALA A 119 7.28 1.89 0.07
CA ALA A 119 7.57 3.30 0.29
C ALA A 119 9.06 3.59 0.55
N GLU A 120 9.77 2.70 1.24
CA GLU A 120 11.23 2.78 1.41
C GLU A 120 11.97 2.68 0.07
N ASN A 121 11.61 1.70 -0.75
CA ASN A 121 12.21 1.51 -2.07
C ASN A 121 11.83 2.62 -3.07
N ALA A 122 10.65 3.23 -2.92
CA ALA A 122 10.23 4.41 -3.67
C ALA A 122 10.88 5.73 -3.16
N GLY A 123 11.71 5.67 -2.11
CA GLY A 123 12.39 6.85 -1.55
C GLY A 123 11.46 7.80 -0.78
N LEU A 124 10.26 7.34 -0.39
CA LEU A 124 9.28 8.13 0.36
C LEU A 124 9.52 8.07 1.88
N VAL A 125 10.30 7.09 2.35
CA VAL A 125 10.72 6.96 3.75
C VAL A 125 12.18 7.38 3.86
N ASN A 126 12.43 8.46 4.61
CA ASN A 126 13.80 8.84 4.95
C ASN A 126 14.30 8.05 6.17
N HIS A 127 15.40 7.33 6.01
CA HIS A 127 16.31 7.12 7.13
C HIS A 127 16.80 8.50 7.58
N TYR A 128 16.74 8.81 8.88
CA TYR A 128 17.24 10.07 9.45
C TYR A 128 18.57 10.50 8.78
N GLY A 129 18.55 11.44 7.83
CA GLY A 129 19.78 11.92 7.17
C GLY A 129 19.71 12.54 5.76
N SER A 130 18.71 12.26 4.90
CA SER A 130 18.68 12.82 3.53
C SER A 130 17.79 14.06 3.41
N SER A 131 18.44 15.22 3.31
CA SER A 131 17.83 16.52 3.04
C SER A 131 17.33 16.61 1.60
N GLY A 132 16.04 16.31 1.36
CA GLY A 132 15.48 16.52 0.03
C GLY A 132 14.10 15.96 -0.24
N MET A 133 13.09 16.26 0.59
CA MET A 133 11.69 16.38 0.14
C MET A 133 10.82 17.00 1.23
N THR A 134 9.85 17.82 0.82
CA THR A 134 8.99 18.70 1.63
C THR A 134 8.12 17.92 2.63
N GLY A 135 8.02 18.44 3.86
CA GLY A 135 7.52 17.76 5.07
C GLY A 135 6.07 17.27 5.12
N MET A 136 5.33 17.24 4.01
CA MET A 136 4.02 16.56 3.94
C MET A 136 4.15 15.06 3.70
N SER A 137 5.17 14.60 2.96
CA SER A 137 5.35 13.16 2.65
C SER A 137 5.85 12.29 3.82
N GLN A 138 6.05 12.90 4.99
CA GLN A 138 6.79 12.28 6.10
C GLN A 138 5.87 11.69 7.17
N GLN A 139 4.61 12.13 7.28
CA GLN A 139 3.77 11.80 8.43
C GLN A 139 3.06 10.46 8.32
N LEU A 140 2.63 10.04 7.14
CA LEU A 140 2.03 8.71 6.95
C LEU A 140 3.11 7.63 7.15
N TRP A 141 4.21 7.74 6.40
CA TRP A 141 5.23 6.70 6.35
C TRP A 141 6.15 6.63 7.58
N SER A 142 6.19 7.66 8.42
CA SER A 142 6.90 7.65 9.71
C SER A 142 6.00 7.30 10.90
N CYS A 143 4.72 6.98 10.68
CA CYS A 143 3.78 6.71 11.75
C CYS A 143 4.12 5.38 12.47
N PRO A 144 4.39 5.38 13.80
CA PRO A 144 4.66 4.17 14.58
C PRO A 144 3.56 3.11 14.50
N LYS A 145 2.34 3.48 14.10
CA LYS A 145 1.21 2.55 13.95
C LYS A 145 1.13 1.89 12.58
N ILE A 146 1.86 2.40 11.59
CA ILE A 146 2.18 1.68 10.34
C ILE A 146 3.43 0.80 10.53
N LEU A 147 4.26 1.11 11.54
CA LEU A 147 5.55 0.45 11.77
C LEU A 147 5.47 -0.97 12.36
N GLY A 148 4.36 -1.35 13.01
CA GLY A 148 4.28 -2.59 13.79
C GLY A 148 5.06 -2.51 15.09
#